data_AF-A0A7W8KBA3-F1
#
_entry.id   AF-A0A7W8KBA3-F1
#
_cell.length_a   1.000
_cell.length_b   1.000
_cell.length_c   1.000
_cell.angle_alpha   90.00
_cell.angle_beta   90.00
_cell.angle_gamma   90.00
#
_symmetry.space_group_name_H-M   'P 1'
#
loop_
_entity.id
_entity.type
_entity.pdbx_description
1 polymer ?
#
loop_
_entity_poly.entity_id
_entity_poly.type
_entity_poly.pdbx_seq_one_letter_code
_entity_poly.pdbx_strand_id
1 'polypeptide(L)'
;MESLSPSLIYQAVEILGENEDASEAEEAQLRALVSEEITVRRLADVIPEAFGMMVAAHLSGAENLSLPDTFSAQDESGAWLAFPLQQEPIFIVAVDIASHIIHNGPRHYLKNIADRSSVLAAVSQALNAGNSLDGTTLGSPSFFGLPASLYQTAE
;
A
#
# COMPACT_ATOMS: atom_id res chain seq x y z
N MET A 1 13.80 0.01 -15.02
CA MET A 1 12.52 -0.04 -14.30
C MET A 1 11.41 -0.08 -15.33
N GLU A 2 10.60 -1.13 -15.27
CA GLU A 2 9.41 -1.30 -16.11
C GLU A 2 8.48 -0.07 -16.02
N SER A 3 7.95 0.39 -17.16
CA SER A 3 6.99 1.50 -17.20
C SER A 3 5.61 1.00 -16.79
N LEU A 4 5.20 1.29 -15.56
CA LEU A 4 3.89 0.87 -15.03
C LEU A 4 2.80 1.82 -15.50
N SER A 5 1.85 1.30 -16.29
CA SER A 5 0.69 2.07 -16.72
C SER A 5 -0.42 2.04 -15.65
N PRO A 6 -1.27 3.07 -15.58
CA PRO A 6 -2.42 3.05 -14.68
C PRO A 6 -3.35 1.86 -14.90
N SER A 7 -3.50 1.40 -16.15
CA SER A 7 -4.33 0.23 -16.49
C SER A 7 -3.77 -1.09 -15.95
N LEU A 8 -2.43 -1.20 -15.82
CA LEU A 8 -1.79 -2.37 -15.23
C LEU A 8 -2.02 -2.40 -13.72
N ILE A 9 -1.85 -1.25 -13.06
CA ILE A 9 -2.07 -1.11 -11.61
C ILE A 9 -3.55 -1.38 -11.29
N TYR A 10 -4.47 -0.92 -12.13
CA TYR A 10 -5.89 -1.24 -12.00
C TYR A 10 -6.17 -2.76 -12.09
N GLN A 11 -5.57 -3.48 -13.04
CA GLN A 11 -5.70 -4.95 -13.12
C GLN A 11 -5.14 -5.64 -11.87
N ALA A 12 -4.02 -5.15 -11.32
CA ALA A 12 -3.48 -5.66 -10.07
C ALA A 12 -4.44 -5.42 -8.89
N VAL A 13 -5.10 -4.25 -8.84
CA VAL A 13 -6.16 -3.97 -7.86
C VAL A 13 -7.32 -4.95 -8.01
N GLU A 14 -7.77 -5.26 -9.22
CA GLU A 14 -8.84 -6.24 -9.44
C GLU A 14 -8.44 -7.63 -8.93
N ILE A 15 -7.22 -8.09 -9.25
CA ILE A 15 -6.68 -9.37 -8.76
C ILE A 15 -6.66 -9.42 -7.23
N LEU A 16 -6.10 -8.39 -6.58
CA LEU A 16 -6.02 -8.32 -5.12
C LEU A 16 -7.40 -8.17 -4.47
N GLY A 17 -8.33 -7.50 -5.15
CA GLY A 17 -9.67 -7.23 -4.64
C GLY A 17 -10.61 -8.44 -4.68
N GLU A 18 -10.43 -9.35 -5.63
CA GLU A 18 -11.22 -10.59 -5.75
C GLU A 18 -10.85 -11.65 -4.70
N ASN A 19 -9.65 -11.57 -4.12
CA ASN A 19 -9.15 -12.55 -3.17
C ASN A 19 -9.12 -11.94 -1.76
N GLU A 20 -9.66 -12.62 -0.74
CA GLU A 20 -9.62 -12.11 0.63
C GLU A 20 -8.21 -12.25 1.23
N ASP A 21 -7.55 -13.37 0.95
CA ASP A 21 -6.19 -13.69 1.42
C ASP A 21 -5.21 -13.82 0.25
N ALA A 22 -3.94 -13.49 0.52
CA ALA A 22 -2.86 -13.76 -0.41
C ALA A 22 -2.73 -15.27 -0.67
N SER A 23 -2.63 -15.66 -1.94
CA SER A 23 -2.52 -17.06 -2.36
C SER A 23 -1.50 -17.23 -3.47
N GLU A 24 -0.99 -18.46 -3.65
CA GLU A 24 -0.10 -18.79 -4.78
C GLU A 24 -0.74 -18.50 -6.14
N ALA A 25 -2.07 -18.66 -6.25
CA ALA A 25 -2.82 -18.37 -7.47
C ALA A 25 -2.87 -16.87 -7.77
N GLU A 26 -3.11 -16.04 -6.75
CA GLU A 26 -3.06 -14.59 -6.86
C GLU A 26 -1.66 -14.11 -7.28
N GLU A 27 -0.63 -14.64 -6.63
CA GLU A 27 0.76 -14.28 -6.95
C GLU A 27 1.13 -14.68 -8.39
N ALA A 28 0.64 -15.83 -8.86
CA ALA A 28 0.80 -16.25 -10.25
C ALA A 28 0.05 -15.31 -11.24
N GLN A 29 -1.12 -14.79 -10.86
CA GLN A 29 -1.84 -13.79 -11.66
C GLN A 29 -1.09 -12.46 -11.73
N LEU A 30 -0.52 -11.99 -10.61
CA LEU A 30 0.32 -10.78 -10.59
C LEU A 30 1.59 -10.96 -11.43
N ARG A 31 2.26 -12.12 -11.33
CA ARG A 31 3.40 -12.48 -12.19
C ARG A 31 3.06 -12.53 -13.67
N ALA A 32 1.80 -12.81 -14.02
CA ALA A 32 1.36 -12.78 -15.42
C ALA A 32 1.19 -11.35 -15.96
N LEU A 33 1.08 -10.33 -15.09
CA LEU A 33 0.92 -8.93 -15.49
C LEU A 33 2.24 -8.22 -15.80
N VAL A 34 3.33 -8.61 -15.13
CA VAL A 34 4.62 -7.88 -15.14
C VAL A 34 5.78 -8.84 -15.36
N SER A 35 6.87 -8.34 -15.94
CA SER A 35 8.03 -9.19 -16.25
C SER A 35 9.05 -9.26 -15.11
N GLU A 36 9.14 -8.21 -14.29
CA GLU A 36 10.12 -8.10 -13.22
C GLU A 36 9.52 -8.57 -11.88
N GLU A 37 10.16 -9.54 -11.22
CA GLU A 37 9.69 -10.07 -9.91
C GLU A 37 9.62 -8.96 -8.84
N ILE A 38 10.54 -7.99 -8.91
CA ILE A 38 10.49 -6.84 -7.99
C ILE A 38 9.22 -6.01 -8.17
N THR A 39 8.71 -5.91 -9.41
CA THR A 39 7.45 -5.22 -9.69
C THR A 39 6.26 -5.99 -9.11
N VAL A 40 6.27 -7.32 -9.18
CA VAL A 40 5.25 -8.17 -8.52
C VAL A 40 5.18 -7.85 -7.03
N ARG A 41 6.36 -7.80 -6.38
CA ARG A 41 6.43 -7.48 -4.95
C ARG A 41 5.91 -6.07 -4.66
N ARG A 42 6.27 -5.08 -5.48
CA ARG A 42 5.77 -3.71 -5.34
C ARG A 42 4.25 -3.65 -5.49
N LEU A 43 3.65 -4.36 -6.46
CA LEU A 43 2.19 -4.41 -6.60
C LEU A 43 1.53 -5.04 -5.36
N ALA A 44 2.05 -6.17 -4.89
CA ALA A 44 1.49 -6.91 -3.77
C ALA A 44 1.60 -6.15 -2.43
N ASP A 45 2.69 -5.39 -2.23
CA ASP A 45 2.94 -4.71 -0.96
C ASP A 45 2.44 -3.26 -0.94
N VAL A 46 2.61 -2.51 -2.02
CA VAL A 46 2.32 -1.06 -2.04
C VAL A 46 0.83 -0.78 -2.18
N ILE A 47 0.12 -1.56 -3.01
CA ILE A 47 -1.32 -1.35 -3.26
C ILE A 47 -2.13 -1.45 -1.96
N PRO A 48 -1.94 -2.48 -1.10
CA PRO A 48 -2.59 -2.53 0.20
C PRO A 48 -2.38 -1.29 1.05
N GLU A 49 -1.17 -0.75 1.12
CA GLU A 49 -0.91 0.44 1.96
C GLU A 49 -1.63 1.69 1.46
N ALA A 50 -1.74 1.88 0.14
CA ALA A 50 -2.55 2.95 -0.43
C ALA A 50 -4.03 2.83 -0.04
N PHE A 51 -4.58 1.61 -0.10
CA PHE A 51 -5.97 1.33 0.29
C PHE A 51 -6.17 1.49 1.80
N GLY A 52 -5.24 0.99 2.61
CA GLY A 52 -5.28 1.11 4.06
C GLY A 52 -5.20 2.57 4.53
N MET A 53 -4.33 3.38 3.92
CA MET A 53 -4.29 4.82 4.17
C MET A 53 -5.60 5.51 3.79
N MET A 54 -6.20 5.15 2.64
CA MET A 54 -7.47 5.70 2.22
C MET A 54 -8.61 5.37 3.20
N VAL A 55 -8.67 4.12 3.66
CA VAL A 55 -9.64 3.70 4.69
C VAL A 55 -9.40 4.45 6.00
N ALA A 56 -8.16 4.50 6.48
CA ALA A 56 -7.81 5.19 7.71
C ALA A 56 -8.21 6.68 7.70
N ALA A 57 -8.02 7.36 6.56
CA ALA A 57 -8.42 8.75 6.35
C ALA A 57 -9.95 8.97 6.45
N HIS A 58 -10.76 7.92 6.25
CA HIS A 58 -12.22 7.97 6.24
C HIS A 58 -12.86 7.43 7.52
N LEU A 59 -12.07 7.00 8.50
CA LEU A 59 -12.59 6.54 9.79
C LEU A 59 -13.11 7.72 10.61
N SER A 60 -14.24 7.51 11.29
CA SER A 60 -14.74 8.49 12.26
C SER A 60 -13.75 8.62 13.43
N GLY A 61 -13.42 9.85 13.84
CA GLY A 61 -12.43 10.09 14.89
C GLY A 61 -10.98 10.16 14.40
N ALA A 62 -10.75 10.06 13.09
CA ALA A 62 -9.43 10.21 12.47
C ALA A 62 -9.19 11.62 11.90
N GLU A 63 -10.00 12.62 12.26
CA GLU A 63 -9.95 13.96 11.65
C GLU A 63 -8.61 14.68 11.87
N ASN A 64 -7.95 14.40 12.99
CA ASN A 64 -6.60 14.92 13.30
C ASN A 64 -5.53 13.81 13.30
N LEU A 65 -5.80 12.67 12.66
CA LEU A 65 -4.82 11.61 12.46
C LEU A 65 -3.78 12.05 11.43
N SER A 66 -2.51 12.05 11.81
CA SER A 66 -1.41 12.28 10.87
C SER A 66 -1.04 10.95 10.20
N LEU A 67 -1.41 10.81 8.93
CA LEU A 67 -1.01 9.69 8.07
C LEU A 67 0.48 9.79 7.70
N PRO A 68 1.13 8.65 7.42
CA PRO A 68 2.52 8.68 6.99
C PRO A 68 2.64 9.36 5.62
N ASP A 69 3.70 10.15 5.46
CA ASP A 69 4.10 10.79 4.19
C ASP A 69 5.30 10.07 3.54
N THR A 70 5.84 9.06 4.22
CA THR A 70 7.02 8.29 3.84
C THR A 70 6.76 6.80 3.95
N PHE A 71 7.64 6.00 3.32
CA PHE A 71 7.80 4.58 3.54
C PHE A 71 9.27 4.25 3.75
N SER A 72 9.59 3.07 4.28
CA SER A 72 10.96 2.61 4.48
C SER A 72 11.31 1.42 3.59
N ALA A 73 12.53 1.42 3.05
CA ALA A 73 13.12 0.31 2.28
C ALA A 73 14.55 0.05 2.77
N GLN A 74 15.06 -1.17 2.60
CA GLN A 74 16.40 -1.55 3.10
C GLN A 74 17.49 -1.33 2.04
N ASP A 75 18.63 -0.76 2.44
CA ASP A 75 19.83 -0.76 1.63
C ASP A 75 20.61 -2.09 1.72
N GLU A 76 21.71 -2.20 0.97
CA GLU A 76 22.55 -3.41 0.93
C GLU A 76 23.19 -3.76 2.29
N SER A 77 23.29 -2.80 3.21
CA SER A 77 23.78 -3.01 4.57
C SER A 77 22.70 -3.48 5.55
N GLY A 78 21.43 -3.49 5.09
CA GLY A 78 20.25 -3.80 5.90
C GLY A 78 19.69 -2.61 6.67
N ALA A 79 20.23 -1.41 6.47
CA ALA A 79 19.73 -0.20 7.09
C ALA A 79 18.42 0.25 6.43
N TRP A 80 17.45 0.67 7.24
CA TRP A 80 16.18 1.20 6.77
C TRP A 80 16.33 2.68 6.40
N LEU A 81 16.04 3.00 5.15
CA LEU A 81 16.03 4.37 4.64
C LEU A 81 14.58 4.79 4.35
N ALA A 82 14.25 6.00 4.75
CA ALA A 82 12.93 6.59 4.53
C ALA A 82 12.88 7.34 3.20
N PHE A 83 11.80 7.12 2.44
CA PHE A 83 11.54 7.76 1.16
C PHE A 83 10.13 8.38 1.18
N PRO A 84 9.93 9.55 0.57
CA PRO A 84 8.59 10.11 0.36
C PRO A 84 7.70 9.12 -0.41
N LEU A 85 6.43 8.98 -0.02
CA LEU A 85 5.47 8.12 -0.71
C LEU A 85 5.31 8.48 -2.20
N GLN A 86 5.54 9.74 -2.56
CA GLN A 86 5.49 10.23 -3.95
C GLN A 86 6.64 9.68 -4.81
N GLN A 87 7.66 9.05 -4.24
CA GLN A 87 8.69 8.36 -5.00
C GLN A 87 8.26 6.96 -5.47
N GLU A 88 7.11 6.46 -5.02
CA GLU A 88 6.57 5.18 -5.46
C GLU A 88 5.37 5.40 -6.42
N PRO A 89 5.55 5.24 -7.74
CA PRO A 89 4.50 5.47 -8.73
C PRO A 89 3.25 4.62 -8.53
N ILE A 90 3.39 3.37 -8.04
CA ILE A 90 2.25 2.48 -7.77
C ILE A 90 1.39 3.08 -6.67
N PHE A 91 2.01 3.66 -5.64
CA PHE A 91 1.31 4.28 -4.53
C PHE A 91 0.40 5.42 -5.02
N ILE A 92 0.94 6.32 -5.85
CA ILE A 92 0.22 7.48 -6.38
C ILE A 92 -1.05 7.02 -7.12
N VAL A 93 -0.91 6.04 -8.01
CA VAL A 93 -2.04 5.52 -8.79
C VAL A 93 -3.02 4.74 -7.92
N ALA A 94 -2.52 3.91 -6.99
CA ALA A 94 -3.37 3.12 -6.11
C ALA A 94 -4.20 3.99 -5.16
N VAL A 95 -3.67 5.12 -4.67
CA VAL A 95 -4.43 6.09 -3.86
C VAL A 95 -5.56 6.70 -4.68
N ASP A 96 -5.29 7.07 -5.94
CA ASP A 96 -6.33 7.59 -6.83
C ASP A 96 -7.43 6.54 -7.06
N ILE A 97 -7.08 5.29 -7.35
CA ILE A 97 -8.03 4.19 -7.51
C ILE A 97 -8.83 3.95 -6.21
N ALA A 98 -8.17 3.90 -5.05
CA ALA A 98 -8.82 3.71 -3.76
C ALA A 98 -9.84 4.82 -3.46
N SER A 99 -9.50 6.07 -3.79
CA SER A 99 -10.41 7.22 -3.63
C SER A 99 -11.66 7.13 -4.51
N HIS A 100 -11.55 6.51 -5.69
CA HIS A 100 -12.72 6.25 -6.53
C HIS A 100 -13.56 5.09 -5.98
N ILE A 101 -12.91 4.01 -5.54
CA ILE A 101 -13.59 2.81 -5.04
C ILE A 101 -14.35 3.09 -3.74
N ILE A 102 -13.79 3.88 -2.82
CA ILE A 102 -14.44 4.16 -1.53
C ILE A 102 -15.79 4.87 -1.69
N HIS A 103 -15.98 5.64 -2.77
CA HIS A 103 -17.22 6.32 -3.06
C HIS A 103 -18.14 5.57 -4.03
N ASN A 104 -17.58 4.88 -5.03
CA ASN A 104 -18.36 4.38 -6.17
C ASN A 104 -18.08 2.91 -6.55
N GLY A 105 -17.09 2.27 -5.94
CA GLY A 105 -16.61 0.95 -6.35
C GLY A 105 -17.16 -0.22 -5.53
N PRO A 106 -16.75 -1.45 -5.87
CA PRO A 106 -17.08 -2.64 -5.11
C PRO A 106 -16.46 -2.59 -3.70
N ARG A 107 -17.31 -2.57 -2.67
CA ARG A 107 -16.85 -2.49 -1.27
C ARG A 107 -15.95 -3.65 -0.85
N HIS A 108 -16.11 -4.83 -1.46
CA HIS A 108 -15.28 -5.98 -1.14
C HIS A 108 -13.84 -5.79 -1.61
N TYR A 109 -13.57 -5.07 -2.71
CA TYR A 109 -12.19 -4.74 -3.10
C TYR A 109 -11.54 -3.85 -2.05
N LEU A 110 -12.25 -2.81 -1.60
CA LEU A 110 -11.73 -1.92 -0.56
C LEU A 110 -11.37 -2.71 0.70
N LYS A 111 -12.26 -3.59 1.16
CA LYS A 111 -12.01 -4.44 2.33
C LYS A 111 -10.83 -5.38 2.09
N ASN A 112 -10.90 -6.23 1.08
CA ASN A 112 -9.93 -7.31 0.84
C ASN A 112 -8.51 -6.79 0.66
N ILE A 113 -8.35 -5.64 0.01
CA ILE A 113 -7.04 -5.03 -0.21
C ILE A 113 -6.58 -4.29 1.04
N ALA A 114 -7.44 -3.47 1.67
CA ALA A 114 -7.06 -2.69 2.84
C ALA A 114 -6.76 -3.57 4.07
N ASP A 115 -7.42 -4.72 4.23
CA ASP A 115 -7.16 -5.67 5.33
C ASP A 115 -5.73 -6.22 5.32
N ARG A 116 -5.02 -6.10 4.19
CA ARG A 116 -3.61 -6.51 4.04
C ARG A 116 -2.62 -5.39 4.37
N SER A 117 -3.10 -4.18 4.63
CA SER A 117 -2.28 -3.02 4.97
C SER A 117 -1.75 -3.09 6.40
N SER A 118 -0.44 -2.86 6.56
CA SER A 118 0.16 -2.66 7.88
C SER A 118 -0.31 -1.36 8.54
N VAL A 119 -0.57 -0.31 7.76
CA VAL A 119 -1.16 0.95 8.25
C VAL A 119 -2.54 0.70 8.86
N LEU A 120 -3.44 0.02 8.14
CA LEU A 120 -4.78 -0.26 8.65
C LEU A 120 -4.74 -1.27 9.82
N ALA A 121 -3.82 -2.22 9.81
CA ALA A 121 -3.60 -3.13 10.93
C ALA A 121 -3.21 -2.38 12.21
N ALA A 122 -2.30 -1.40 12.11
CA ALA A 122 -1.89 -0.57 13.24
C ALA A 122 -3.05 0.28 13.79
N VAL A 123 -3.84 0.89 12.91
CA VAL A 123 -5.06 1.63 13.27
C VAL A 123 -6.06 0.72 13.99
N SER A 124 -6.33 -0.46 13.42
CA SER A 124 -7.25 -1.44 14.00
C SER A 124 -6.78 -1.90 15.37
N GLN A 125 -5.48 -2.15 15.54
CA GLN A 125 -4.90 -2.53 16.82
C GLN A 125 -5.06 -1.42 17.86
N ALA A 126 -4.82 -0.16 17.50
CA ALA A 126 -4.99 0.99 18.39
C ALA A 126 -6.45 1.14 18.86
N LEU A 127 -7.40 1.07 17.93
CA LEU A 127 -8.83 1.14 18.22
C LEU A 127 -9.32 -0.04 19.08
N ASN A 128 -8.88 -1.26 18.77
CA ASN A 128 -9.22 -2.45 19.56
C ASN A 128 -8.67 -2.39 21.00
N ALA A 129 -7.57 -1.68 21.22
CA ALA A 129 -7.03 -1.38 22.55
C ALA A 129 -7.77 -0.23 23.27
N GLY A 130 -8.78 0.37 22.64
CA GLY A 130 -9.56 1.48 23.19
C GLY A 130 -8.88 2.85 23.10
N ASN A 131 -7.81 2.98 22.30
CA ASN A 131 -7.15 4.27 22.09
C ASN A 131 -7.94 5.15 21.13
N SER A 132 -7.78 6.47 21.28
CA SER A 132 -8.24 7.45 20.29
C SER A 132 -7.22 7.58 19.15
N LEU A 133 -7.71 7.85 17.95
CA LEU A 133 -6.87 8.24 16.80
C LEU A 133 -6.62 9.76 16.76
N ASP A 134 -7.41 10.54 17.51
CA ASP A 134 -7.36 12.00 17.51
C ASP A 134 -5.98 12.51 17.95
N GLY A 135 -5.35 13.33 17.10
CA GLY A 135 -4.03 13.92 17.34
C GLY A 135 -2.87 12.92 17.31
N THR A 136 -3.09 11.68 16.85
CA THR A 136 -2.04 10.66 16.77
C THR A 136 -1.29 10.72 15.44
N THR A 137 -0.09 10.14 15.41
CA THR A 137 0.73 10.01 14.20
C THR A 137 0.97 8.53 13.93
N LEU A 138 0.68 8.09 12.71
CA LEU A 138 0.99 6.74 12.27
C LEU A 138 2.44 6.64 11.82
N GLY A 139 3.08 5.53 12.15
CA GLY A 139 4.40 5.19 11.63
C GLY A 139 4.34 4.85 10.14
N SER A 140 5.44 5.09 9.45
CA SER A 140 5.60 4.77 8.04
C SER A 140 5.63 3.25 7.79
N PRO A 141 4.96 2.74 6.74
CA PRO A 141 5.09 1.34 6.36
C PRO A 141 6.53 1.02 5.96
N SER A 142 6.94 -0.21 6.22
CA SER A 142 8.27 -0.72 5.85
C SER A 142 8.12 -1.87 4.87
N PHE A 143 8.65 -1.70 3.65
CA PHE A 143 8.51 -2.70 2.60
C PHE A 143 9.70 -3.65 2.59
N PHE A 144 9.48 -4.85 3.14
CA PHE A 144 10.46 -5.92 3.10
C PHE A 144 10.66 -6.43 1.67
N GLY A 145 11.92 -6.58 1.26
CA GLY A 145 12.28 -7.08 -0.06
C GLY A 145 12.29 -6.02 -1.18
N LEU A 146 11.91 -4.77 -0.88
CA LEU A 146 12.15 -3.64 -1.78
C LEU A 146 13.51 -3.00 -1.45
N PRO A 147 14.50 -3.03 -2.37
CA PRO A 147 15.78 -2.42 -2.10
C PRO A 147 15.70 -0.90 -2.21
N ALA A 148 16.36 -0.20 -1.28
CA ALA A 148 16.45 1.25 -1.24
C ALA A 148 17.03 1.85 -2.52
N SER A 149 17.90 1.11 -3.22
CA SER A 149 18.48 1.50 -4.51
C SER A 149 17.44 1.71 -5.63
N LEU A 150 16.20 1.23 -5.46
CA LEU A 150 15.09 1.56 -6.37
C LEU A 150 14.69 3.03 -6.30
N TYR A 151 14.89 3.66 -5.14
CA TYR A 151 14.36 5.00 -4.83
C TYR A 151 15.48 6.03 -4.65
N GLN A 152 16.70 5.56 -4.41
CA GLN A 152 17.88 6.42 -4.44
C GLN A 152 18.09 6.93 -5.87
N THR A 153 17.98 8.25 -6.04
CA THR A 153 18.39 8.89 -7.30
C THR A 153 19.91 8.83 -7.36
N ALA A 154 20.47 8.42 -8.51
CA ALA A 154 21.90 8.54 -8.73
C ALA A 154 22.28 10.03 -8.65
N GLU A 155 23.16 10.38 -7.71
CA GLU A 155 23.76 11.71 -7.64
C GLU A 155 24.62 12.03 -8.88
#